data_AF-A0A8H6VN09-F1
#
_entry.id   AF-A0A8H6VN09-F1
#
_cell.length_a   1.000
_cell.length_b   1.000
_cell.length_c   1.000
_cell.angle_alpha   90.00
_cell.angle_beta   90.00
_cell.angle_gamma   90.00
#
_symmetry.space_group_name_H-M   'P 1'
#
loop_
_entity.id
_entity.type
_entity.pdbx_description
1 polymer ?
#
loop_
_entity_poly.entity_id
_entity_poly.type
_entity_poly.pdbx_seq_one_letter_code
_entity_poly.pdbx_strand_id
1 'polypeptide(L)'
;MADHYGEAERVIGAYKKKSVTPIIAFTKWCPPESGDKSFQQAEKAVSKAMARMGLSQIQLMQYHCWDYTDDMYLFNLSHLQKMKHEGKIAHIGLTNVDTAHLELLIHSGIEIATNQVSCSVLDMRLIRGRMASVCAEHEVGVLAYGTLLGGFLSEKWLHAEEPEDLASLNWSLRKYLRFIHAAGGWQPFQVLLQALSVVAKKHNVSIAAVATRWVLDIPVVSAVIVGCRLTDQSREYGMKNLAAFVFKLDDEDRMLISDAQARLQDIPGDCGDEYRRQPFLTAAGDLSHHIRKSDKVKDIDALLQKKQRLEYSSGSKWESIAGYCRAVRVGDRIYVSGTTATPPPGLIYQAGAIGGKSARSQTVAVLDMVFKAIKGLGGHPKDVVRTRIMLRNEDDVRQVKEAHGWAFKCEGIRPANTLILAGLIGAEFLVEIEAEAVLSGG
;
A
#
# COMPACT_ATOMS: atom_id res chain seq x y z
N MET A 1 16.15 -4.43 3.58
CA MET A 1 16.79 -3.21 3.03
C MET A 1 15.88 -2.58 1.98
N ALA A 2 16.26 -1.43 1.42
CA ALA A 2 15.61 -0.82 0.25
C ALA A 2 16.65 0.02 -0.51
N ASP A 3 16.45 0.17 -1.82
CA ASP A 3 17.28 0.94 -2.74
C ASP A 3 17.51 2.42 -2.35
N HIS A 4 16.51 3.03 -1.69
CA HIS A 4 16.51 4.42 -1.24
C HIS A 4 17.05 4.62 0.19
N TYR A 5 17.38 3.56 0.92
CA TYR A 5 17.98 3.65 2.26
C TYR A 5 19.52 3.79 2.20
N GLY A 6 20.01 4.79 1.46
CA GLY A 6 21.44 5.10 1.39
C GLY A 6 22.32 3.89 1.03
N GLU A 7 23.32 3.60 1.87
CA GLU A 7 24.34 2.56 1.66
C GLU A 7 23.96 1.19 2.23
N ALA A 8 22.72 1.02 2.68
CA ALA A 8 22.38 -0.09 3.56
C ALA A 8 22.45 -1.48 2.86
N GLU A 9 22.23 -1.56 1.54
CA GLU A 9 22.51 -2.76 0.74
C GLU A 9 24.01 -3.12 0.69
N ARG A 10 24.89 -2.10 0.61
CA ARG A 10 26.35 -2.31 0.60
C ARG A 10 26.86 -2.79 1.95
N VAL A 11 26.27 -2.29 3.05
CA VAL A 11 26.59 -2.77 4.40
C VAL A 11 26.33 -4.26 4.53
N ILE A 12 25.18 -4.74 4.02
CA ILE A 12 24.86 -6.17 4.00
C ILE A 12 25.85 -6.96 3.12
N GLY A 13 26.18 -6.46 1.92
CA GLY A 13 27.17 -7.10 1.07
C GLY A 13 28.56 -7.20 1.72
N ALA A 14 28.98 -6.16 2.44
CA ALA A 14 30.23 -6.15 3.20
C ALA A 14 30.21 -7.13 4.39
N TYR A 15 29.09 -7.20 5.11
CA TYR A 15 28.91 -8.16 6.20
C TYR A 15 28.99 -9.60 5.71
N LYS A 16 28.30 -9.94 4.61
CA LYS A 16 28.30 -11.30 4.04
C LYS A 16 29.70 -11.76 3.61
N LYS A 17 30.57 -10.85 3.17
CA LYS A 17 31.96 -11.17 2.83
C LYS A 17 32.83 -11.51 4.04
N LYS A 18 32.49 -10.99 5.22
CA LYS A 18 33.29 -11.11 6.45
C LYS A 18 32.73 -12.12 7.45
N SER A 19 31.42 -12.36 7.41
CA SER A 19 30.72 -13.21 8.37
C SER A 19 30.57 -14.64 7.89
N VAL A 20 30.74 -15.60 8.79
CA VAL A 20 30.39 -17.02 8.58
C VAL A 20 28.94 -17.32 8.93
N THR A 21 28.25 -16.38 9.60
CA THR A 21 26.83 -16.55 9.97
C THR A 21 25.97 -16.40 8.72
N PRO A 22 25.17 -17.41 8.33
CA PRO A 22 24.29 -17.31 7.19
C PRO A 22 23.21 -16.27 7.48
N ILE A 23 22.98 -15.38 6.51
CA ILE A 23 21.89 -14.39 6.56
C ILE A 23 21.08 -14.45 5.28
N ILE A 24 19.77 -14.22 5.40
CA ILE A 24 18.88 -14.00 4.27
C ILE A 24 18.59 -12.50 4.19
N ALA A 25 18.93 -11.89 3.07
CA ALA A 25 18.75 -10.46 2.86
C ALA A 25 17.60 -10.19 1.89
N PHE A 26 16.61 -9.43 2.36
CA PHE A 26 15.51 -8.93 1.54
C PHE A 26 15.76 -7.47 1.17
N THR A 27 15.40 -7.06 -0.03
CA THR A 27 15.48 -5.66 -0.47
C THR A 27 14.16 -5.17 -1.07
N LYS A 28 14.12 -3.89 -1.44
CA LYS A 28 13.00 -3.27 -2.13
C LYS A 28 13.49 -2.40 -3.27
N TRP A 29 12.69 -2.36 -4.32
CA TRP A 29 12.72 -1.33 -5.34
C TRP A 29 11.58 -0.35 -5.07
N CYS A 30 11.91 0.88 -4.70
CA CYS A 30 10.96 1.96 -4.44
C CYS A 30 11.22 3.09 -5.43
N PRO A 31 10.86 2.91 -6.72
CA PRO A 31 11.14 3.91 -7.72
C PRO A 31 10.40 5.23 -7.40
N PRO A 32 11.04 6.39 -7.64
CA PRO A 32 10.33 7.67 -7.62
C PRO A 32 9.14 7.63 -8.60
N GLU A 33 7.99 8.17 -8.21
CA GLU A 33 6.80 8.26 -9.07
C GLU A 33 6.39 6.91 -9.70
N SER A 34 6.60 5.80 -8.99
CA SER A 34 6.30 4.43 -9.45
C SER A 34 7.20 3.91 -10.59
N GLY A 35 8.17 4.70 -11.09
CA GLY A 35 9.20 4.29 -12.05
C GLY A 35 8.86 4.66 -13.49
N ASP A 36 9.30 3.83 -14.44
CA ASP A 36 8.86 3.89 -15.84
C ASP A 36 8.40 2.50 -16.31
N LYS A 37 7.84 2.42 -17.52
CA LYS A 37 7.29 1.16 -18.07
C LYS A 37 8.35 0.22 -18.65
N SER A 38 9.64 0.58 -18.62
CA SER A 38 10.70 -0.14 -19.34
C SER A 38 11.25 -1.33 -18.55
N PHE A 39 11.47 -2.45 -19.25
CA PHE A 39 12.16 -3.60 -18.68
C PHE A 39 13.59 -3.24 -18.24
N GLN A 40 14.28 -2.40 -19.02
CA GLN A 40 15.67 -2.01 -18.76
C GLN A 40 15.84 -1.30 -17.42
N GLN A 41 14.87 -0.46 -17.02
CA GLN A 41 14.93 0.20 -15.72
C GLN A 41 14.75 -0.79 -14.56
N ALA A 42 13.75 -1.68 -14.66
CA ALA A 42 13.53 -2.74 -13.69
C ALA A 42 14.76 -3.65 -13.54
N GLU A 43 15.35 -4.09 -14.67
CA GLU A 43 16.54 -4.92 -14.69
C GLU A 43 17.76 -4.21 -14.09
N LYS A 44 17.93 -2.92 -14.38
CA LYS A 44 18.99 -2.09 -13.79
C LYS A 44 18.83 -2.01 -12.27
N ALA A 45 17.61 -1.85 -11.76
CA ALA A 45 17.33 -1.80 -10.32
C ALA A 45 17.69 -3.13 -9.64
N VAL A 46 17.24 -4.26 -10.20
CA VAL A 46 17.55 -5.61 -9.69
C VAL A 46 19.04 -5.89 -9.72
N SER A 47 19.71 -5.65 -10.85
CA SER A 47 21.14 -5.89 -11.03
C SER A 47 21.99 -5.05 -10.08
N LYS A 48 21.59 -3.78 -9.85
CA LYS A 48 22.24 -2.89 -8.89
C LYS A 48 22.14 -3.42 -7.46
N ALA A 49 20.97 -3.90 -7.05
CA ALA A 49 20.76 -4.49 -5.73
C ALA A 49 21.60 -5.77 -5.54
N MET A 50 21.62 -6.65 -6.55
CA MET A 50 22.44 -7.86 -6.58
C MET A 50 23.92 -7.54 -6.41
N ALA A 51 24.43 -6.57 -7.18
CA ALA A 51 25.83 -6.15 -7.12
C ALA A 51 26.19 -5.56 -5.74
N ARG A 52 25.33 -4.70 -5.17
CA ARG A 52 25.56 -4.08 -3.85
C ARG A 52 25.59 -5.10 -2.71
N MET A 53 24.71 -6.09 -2.74
CA MET A 53 24.62 -7.12 -1.70
C MET A 53 25.52 -8.34 -1.95
N GLY A 54 26.18 -8.43 -3.10
CA GLY A 54 27.00 -9.59 -3.48
C GLY A 54 26.16 -10.87 -3.60
N LEU A 55 25.03 -10.78 -4.30
CA LEU A 55 24.08 -11.89 -4.49
C LEU A 55 24.01 -12.29 -5.97
N SER A 56 23.97 -13.60 -6.23
CA SER A 56 23.65 -14.17 -7.55
C SER A 56 22.14 -14.27 -7.80
N GLN A 57 21.33 -14.17 -6.74
CA GLN A 57 19.88 -14.14 -6.79
C GLN A 57 19.32 -13.33 -5.61
N ILE A 58 18.32 -12.48 -5.86
CA ILE A 58 17.59 -11.77 -4.81
C ILE A 58 16.56 -12.72 -4.19
N GLN A 59 16.63 -12.95 -2.88
CA GLN A 59 15.71 -13.86 -2.19
C GLN A 59 14.28 -13.30 -2.11
N LEU A 60 14.15 -12.00 -1.83
CA LEU A 60 12.87 -11.30 -1.90
C LEU A 60 13.10 -9.88 -2.44
N MET A 61 12.49 -9.58 -3.59
CA MET A 61 12.44 -8.24 -4.16
C MET A 61 11.04 -7.66 -3.91
N GLN A 62 10.95 -6.65 -3.07
CA GLN A 62 9.68 -5.97 -2.82
C GLN A 62 9.50 -4.75 -3.72
N TYR A 63 8.28 -4.44 -4.11
CA TYR A 63 7.95 -3.26 -4.90
C TYR A 63 7.01 -2.30 -4.15
N HIS A 64 7.26 -0.99 -4.28
CA HIS A 64 6.39 0.06 -3.76
C HIS A 64 5.74 0.87 -4.89
N CYS A 65 4.42 0.98 -4.85
CA CYS A 65 3.62 1.83 -5.75
C CYS A 65 3.19 3.10 -5.01
N TRP A 66 3.35 4.28 -5.60
CA TRP A 66 2.94 5.55 -4.97
C TRP A 66 1.52 5.98 -5.31
N ASP A 67 1.08 5.78 -6.56
CA ASP A 67 -0.24 6.13 -7.06
C ASP A 67 -0.80 4.99 -7.89
N TYR A 68 -1.94 4.44 -7.47
CA TYR A 68 -2.61 3.34 -8.16
C TYR A 68 -3.31 3.73 -9.46
N THR A 69 -3.60 5.02 -9.63
CA THR A 69 -4.13 5.53 -10.91
C THR A 69 -3.04 5.55 -11.99
N ASP A 70 -1.76 5.41 -11.64
CA ASP A 70 -0.70 5.20 -12.60
C ASP A 70 -0.50 3.71 -12.89
N ASP A 71 -0.59 3.31 -14.16
CA ASP A 71 -0.51 1.90 -14.55
C ASP A 71 0.93 1.38 -14.57
N MET A 72 1.94 2.22 -14.32
CA MET A 72 3.35 1.85 -14.30
C MET A 72 3.67 0.68 -13.36
N TYR A 73 2.99 0.57 -12.22
CA TYR A 73 3.25 -0.53 -11.28
C TYR A 73 2.93 -1.91 -11.89
N LEU A 74 1.93 -2.00 -12.76
CA LEU A 74 1.58 -3.25 -13.45
C LEU A 74 2.72 -3.71 -14.37
N PHE A 75 3.32 -2.77 -15.12
CA PHE A 75 4.48 -3.06 -15.97
C PHE A 75 5.67 -3.50 -15.12
N ASN A 76 5.97 -2.76 -14.04
CA ASN A 76 7.12 -3.04 -13.20
C ASN A 76 7.02 -4.38 -12.49
N LEU A 77 5.84 -4.73 -11.96
CA LEU A 77 5.61 -6.06 -11.38
C LEU A 77 5.69 -7.17 -12.43
N SER A 78 5.20 -6.92 -13.66
CA SER A 78 5.35 -7.87 -14.78
C SER A 78 6.83 -8.10 -15.13
N HIS A 79 7.65 -7.04 -15.14
CA HIS A 79 9.10 -7.16 -15.37
C HIS A 79 9.81 -7.90 -14.24
N LEU A 80 9.43 -7.66 -12.98
CA LEU A 80 9.93 -8.42 -11.84
C LEU A 80 9.55 -9.90 -11.94
N GLN A 81 8.32 -10.22 -12.37
CA GLN A 81 7.86 -11.59 -12.59
C GLN A 81 8.63 -12.28 -13.72
N LYS A 82 8.94 -11.57 -14.81
CA LYS A 82 9.85 -12.08 -15.83
C LYS A 82 11.24 -12.41 -15.25
N MET A 83 11.82 -11.50 -14.46
CA MET A 83 13.12 -11.75 -13.81
C MET A 83 13.08 -12.85 -12.73
N LYS A 84 11.91 -13.12 -12.15
CA LYS A 84 11.67 -14.29 -11.29
C LYS A 84 11.81 -15.58 -12.11
N HIS A 85 11.14 -15.67 -13.26
CA HIS A 85 11.26 -16.83 -14.15
C HIS A 85 12.68 -17.02 -14.72
N GLU A 86 13.43 -15.93 -14.90
CA GLU A 86 14.85 -15.97 -15.28
C GLU A 86 15.78 -16.40 -14.13
N GLY A 87 15.26 -16.59 -12.91
CA GLY A 87 16.03 -17.00 -11.74
C GLY A 87 16.83 -15.88 -11.05
N LYS A 88 16.70 -14.61 -11.49
CA LYS A 88 17.36 -13.45 -10.84
C LYS A 88 16.70 -13.10 -9.49
N ILE A 89 15.41 -13.40 -9.35
CA ILE A 89 14.61 -13.15 -8.16
C ILE A 89 13.95 -14.47 -7.73
N ALA A 90 14.01 -14.84 -6.45
CA ALA A 90 13.32 -16.02 -5.94
C ALA A 90 11.85 -15.71 -5.62
N HIS A 91 11.59 -14.62 -4.90
CA HIS A 91 10.24 -14.20 -4.52
C HIS A 91 10.00 -12.71 -4.77
N ILE A 92 8.75 -12.38 -5.13
CA ILE A 92 8.29 -10.99 -5.27
C ILE A 92 7.44 -10.67 -4.04
N GLY A 93 7.69 -9.50 -3.46
CA GLY A 93 6.85 -8.95 -2.41
C GLY A 93 6.32 -7.57 -2.78
N LEU A 94 5.39 -7.09 -1.98
CA LEU A 94 4.84 -5.75 -2.04
C LEU A 94 5.19 -5.01 -0.75
N THR A 95 5.11 -3.69 -0.77
CA THR A 95 5.22 -2.88 0.45
C THR A 95 4.19 -1.76 0.42
N ASN A 96 3.44 -1.65 1.51
CA ASN A 96 2.33 -0.71 1.69
C ASN A 96 1.28 -0.85 0.57
N VAL A 97 1.02 -2.05 0.06
CA VAL A 97 -0.08 -2.22 -0.91
C VAL A 97 -1.39 -2.46 -0.16
N ASP A 98 -2.44 -1.74 -0.52
CA ASP A 98 -3.77 -1.91 0.10
C ASP A 98 -4.42 -3.24 -0.32
N THR A 99 -5.50 -3.61 0.36
CA THR A 99 -6.13 -4.92 0.16
C THR A 99 -6.74 -5.05 -1.22
N ALA A 100 -7.37 -4.00 -1.74
CA ALA A 100 -8.04 -4.01 -3.04
C ALA A 100 -7.05 -4.23 -4.19
N HIS A 101 -5.89 -3.57 -4.12
CA HIS A 101 -4.83 -3.69 -5.11
C HIS A 101 -4.01 -4.96 -4.94
N LEU A 102 -3.85 -5.49 -3.72
CA LEU A 102 -3.27 -6.82 -3.50
C LEU A 102 -4.10 -7.90 -4.22
N GLU A 103 -5.41 -7.91 -3.96
CA GLU A 103 -6.37 -8.84 -4.57
C GLU A 103 -6.39 -8.68 -6.10
N LEU A 104 -6.38 -7.43 -6.61
CA LEU A 104 -6.28 -7.14 -8.04
C LEU A 104 -5.01 -7.72 -8.67
N LEU A 105 -3.85 -7.54 -8.04
CA LEU A 105 -2.57 -8.04 -8.57
C LEU A 105 -2.52 -9.55 -8.60
N ILE A 106 -3.00 -10.22 -7.56
CA ILE A 106 -3.08 -11.68 -7.49
C ILE A 106 -4.02 -12.22 -8.57
N HIS A 107 -5.22 -11.65 -8.71
CA HIS A 107 -6.16 -12.05 -9.75
C HIS A 107 -5.69 -11.71 -11.18
N SER A 108 -4.75 -10.78 -11.32
CA SER A 108 -4.03 -10.50 -12.58
C SER A 108 -2.84 -11.44 -12.82
N GLY A 109 -2.67 -12.46 -11.97
CA GLY A 109 -1.63 -13.48 -12.11
C GLY A 109 -0.23 -13.06 -11.71
N ILE A 110 -0.08 -11.99 -10.92
CA ILE A 110 1.21 -11.67 -10.34
C ILE A 110 1.43 -12.54 -9.11
N GLU A 111 2.51 -13.31 -9.10
CA GLU A 111 2.88 -14.19 -7.98
C GLU A 111 3.49 -13.38 -6.84
N ILE A 112 2.66 -13.05 -5.84
CA ILE A 112 3.05 -12.29 -4.66
C ILE A 112 3.29 -13.22 -3.48
N ALA A 113 4.50 -13.21 -2.93
CA ALA A 113 4.85 -14.01 -1.75
C ALA A 113 4.55 -13.27 -0.43
N THR A 114 4.75 -11.94 -0.40
CA THR A 114 4.56 -11.17 0.83
C THR A 114 4.02 -9.78 0.57
N ASN A 115 3.29 -9.20 1.53
CA ASN A 115 3.02 -7.76 1.59
C ASN A 115 3.56 -7.19 2.91
N GLN A 116 4.49 -6.23 2.81
CA GLN A 116 5.06 -5.53 3.97
C GLN A 116 4.18 -4.33 4.34
N VAL A 117 3.49 -4.39 5.47
CA VAL A 117 2.52 -3.36 5.92
C VAL A 117 2.76 -2.94 7.37
N SER A 118 2.25 -1.76 7.72
CA SER A 118 2.27 -1.27 9.11
C SER A 118 1.34 -2.14 9.96
N CYS A 119 1.83 -2.65 11.08
CA CYS A 119 1.02 -3.36 12.06
C CYS A 119 1.68 -3.30 13.45
N SER A 120 0.87 -2.95 14.45
CA SER A 120 1.27 -2.93 15.86
C SER A 120 0.05 -3.19 16.74
N VAL A 121 0.25 -3.29 18.05
CA VAL A 121 -0.85 -3.30 19.04
C VAL A 121 -1.75 -2.05 18.98
N LEU A 122 -1.34 -0.99 18.27
CA LEU A 122 -2.12 0.24 18.07
C LEU A 122 -2.70 0.33 16.65
N ASP A 123 -1.92 -0.01 15.62
CA ASP A 123 -2.37 -0.05 14.22
C ASP A 123 -2.93 -1.42 13.87
N MET A 124 -4.26 -1.55 14.01
CA MET A 124 -5.01 -2.79 13.84
C MET A 124 -5.68 -2.91 12.46
N ARG A 125 -5.37 -2.03 11.49
CA ARG A 125 -5.98 -2.07 10.14
C ARG A 125 -5.81 -3.44 9.45
N LEU A 126 -4.69 -4.13 9.70
CA LEU A 126 -4.42 -5.48 9.21
C LEU A 126 -5.54 -6.48 9.58
N ILE A 127 -6.03 -6.44 10.82
CA ILE A 127 -6.98 -7.41 11.38
C ILE A 127 -8.42 -6.91 11.48
N ARG A 128 -8.63 -5.58 11.49
CA ARG A 128 -9.97 -4.95 11.45
C ARG A 128 -10.48 -4.77 10.01
N GLY A 129 -9.56 -4.67 9.05
CA GLY A 129 -9.86 -4.63 7.61
C GLY A 129 -9.90 -6.00 6.95
N ARG A 130 -9.86 -6.02 5.61
CA ARG A 130 -9.85 -7.27 4.82
C ARG A 130 -8.45 -7.83 4.58
N MET A 131 -7.38 -7.10 4.91
CA MET A 131 -6.01 -7.47 4.53
C MET A 131 -5.65 -8.86 5.06
N ALA A 132 -5.89 -9.16 6.35
CA ALA A 132 -5.57 -10.47 6.90
C ALA A 132 -6.35 -11.60 6.24
N SER A 133 -7.64 -11.43 5.93
CA SER A 133 -8.42 -12.48 5.26
C SER A 133 -7.94 -12.73 3.83
N VAL A 134 -7.63 -11.67 3.08
CA VAL A 134 -7.10 -11.78 1.70
C VAL A 134 -5.71 -12.41 1.69
N CYS A 135 -4.85 -12.05 2.63
CA CYS A 135 -3.55 -12.70 2.79
C CYS A 135 -3.68 -14.19 3.12
N ALA A 136 -4.62 -14.57 3.98
CA ALA A 136 -4.85 -15.96 4.33
C ALA A 136 -5.40 -16.76 3.13
N GLU A 137 -6.37 -16.20 2.41
CA GLU A 137 -7.01 -16.82 1.23
C GLU A 137 -6.00 -17.10 0.10
N HIS A 138 -5.05 -16.20 -0.12
CA HIS A 138 -4.08 -16.30 -1.21
C HIS A 138 -2.67 -16.68 -0.76
N GLU A 139 -2.50 -17.16 0.47
CA GLU A 139 -1.23 -17.62 1.04
C GLU A 139 -0.11 -16.55 0.97
N VAL A 140 -0.48 -15.27 1.12
CA VAL A 140 0.47 -14.14 1.14
C VAL A 140 0.93 -13.88 2.57
N GLY A 141 2.24 -13.96 2.79
CA GLY A 141 2.84 -13.64 4.10
C GLY A 141 2.86 -12.14 4.39
N VAL A 142 2.58 -11.75 5.64
CA VAL A 142 2.74 -10.36 6.08
C VAL A 142 4.10 -10.16 6.75
N LEU A 143 4.85 -9.17 6.26
CA LEU A 143 6.04 -8.65 6.93
C LEU A 143 5.65 -7.38 7.69
N ALA A 144 5.36 -7.49 8.98
CA ALA A 144 4.90 -6.36 9.77
C ALA A 144 6.07 -5.40 10.07
N TYR A 145 5.88 -4.11 9.76
CA TYR A 145 6.79 -3.06 10.21
C TYR A 145 6.06 -2.09 11.13
N GLY A 146 6.82 -1.24 11.84
CA GLY A 146 6.23 -0.26 12.74
C GLY A 146 5.65 -0.84 14.03
N THR A 147 5.89 -2.13 14.28
CA THR A 147 5.43 -2.89 15.44
C THR A 147 5.77 -2.26 16.78
N LEU A 148 6.89 -1.53 16.86
CA LEU A 148 7.31 -0.83 18.09
C LEU A 148 7.07 0.68 18.07
N LEU A 149 6.34 1.20 17.07
CA LEU A 149 6.05 2.64 16.93
C LEU A 149 7.30 3.53 17.03
N GLY A 150 8.40 3.12 16.39
CA GLY A 150 9.67 3.86 16.41
C GLY A 150 10.37 3.90 17.78
N GLY A 151 9.91 3.08 18.73
CA GLY A 151 10.42 3.00 20.10
C GLY A 151 9.42 3.48 21.16
N PHE A 152 8.24 4.01 20.78
CA PHE A 152 7.22 4.43 21.74
C PHE A 152 6.69 3.27 22.59
N LEU A 153 6.64 2.05 22.05
CA LEU A 153 6.26 0.85 22.79
C LEU A 153 7.43 0.32 23.63
N SER A 154 7.84 1.08 24.64
CA SER A 154 8.90 0.74 25.58
C SER A 154 8.67 1.38 26.96
N GLU A 155 9.37 0.85 27.97
CA GLU A 155 9.32 1.30 29.35
C GLU A 155 9.68 2.79 29.49
N LYS A 156 10.53 3.30 28.59
CA LYS A 156 10.93 4.71 28.56
C LYS A 156 9.74 5.68 28.50
N TRP A 157 8.67 5.29 27.82
CA TRP A 157 7.51 6.17 27.57
C TRP A 157 6.34 5.90 28.50
N LEU A 158 6.41 4.86 29.33
CA LEU A 158 5.36 4.58 30.31
C LEU A 158 5.35 5.69 31.37
N HIS A 159 4.18 6.32 31.58
CA HIS A 159 3.98 7.48 32.45
C HIS A 159 4.72 8.75 32.04
N ALA A 160 5.35 8.77 30.86
CA ALA A 160 5.96 9.98 30.33
C ALA A 160 4.89 10.92 29.77
N GLU A 161 5.14 12.22 29.88
CA GLU A 161 4.37 13.24 29.17
C GLU A 161 4.56 13.12 27.64
N GLU A 162 3.58 13.62 26.90
CA GLU A 162 3.66 13.65 25.45
C GLU A 162 4.83 14.55 25.01
N PRO A 163 5.70 14.10 24.08
CA PRO A 163 6.80 14.94 23.62
C PRO A 163 6.27 16.15 22.81
N GLU A 164 6.40 17.35 23.35
CA GLU A 164 5.99 18.59 22.69
C GLU A 164 6.99 19.05 21.60
N ASP A 165 8.29 18.87 21.84
CA ASP A 165 9.33 19.25 20.88
C ASP A 165 9.55 18.17 19.81
N LEU A 166 8.83 18.31 18.69
CA LEU A 166 8.98 17.44 17.51
C LEU A 166 10.37 17.47 16.88
N ALA A 167 11.15 18.54 17.07
CA ALA A 167 12.49 18.66 16.49
C ALA A 167 13.50 17.75 17.21
N SER A 168 13.30 17.51 18.52
CA SER A 168 14.10 16.55 19.30
C SER A 168 13.86 15.09 18.90
N LEU A 169 12.71 14.79 18.30
CA LEU A 169 12.33 13.44 17.90
C LEU A 169 13.05 13.02 16.63
N ASN A 170 13.43 11.74 16.57
CA ASN A 170 13.93 11.18 15.32
C ASN A 170 12.78 10.97 14.30
N TRP A 171 13.15 10.71 13.04
CA TRP A 171 12.20 10.54 11.94
C TRP A 171 11.10 9.50 12.20
N SER A 172 11.44 8.38 12.85
CA SER A 172 10.48 7.33 13.17
C SER A 172 9.53 7.77 14.28
N LEU A 173 10.04 8.38 15.35
CA LEU A 173 9.19 8.90 16.44
C LEU A 173 8.21 9.96 15.92
N ARG A 174 8.65 10.89 15.05
CA ARG A 174 7.71 11.84 14.41
C ARG A 174 6.61 11.14 13.62
N LYS A 175 6.96 10.12 12.83
CA LYS A 175 5.97 9.31 12.09
C LYS A 175 4.95 8.69 13.04
N TYR A 176 5.42 7.96 14.06
CA TYR A 176 4.51 7.17 14.90
C TYR A 176 3.79 7.98 15.97
N LEU A 177 4.24 9.19 16.31
CA LEU A 177 3.44 10.12 17.10
C LEU A 177 2.14 10.48 16.35
N ARG A 178 2.19 10.63 15.03
CA ARG A 178 0.98 10.83 14.21
C ARG A 178 0.05 9.61 14.20
N PHE A 179 0.59 8.39 14.27
CA PHE A 179 -0.23 7.17 14.45
C PHE A 179 -0.93 7.20 15.82
N ILE A 180 -0.21 7.60 16.88
CA ILE A 180 -0.79 7.76 18.22
C ILE A 180 -1.91 8.81 18.21
N HIS A 181 -1.70 9.95 17.55
CA HIS A 181 -2.73 10.98 17.37
C HIS A 181 -3.95 10.46 16.60
N ALA A 182 -3.72 9.77 15.49
CA ALA A 182 -4.79 9.17 14.68
C ALA A 182 -5.57 8.08 15.45
N ALA A 183 -4.94 7.44 16.44
CA ALA A 183 -5.56 6.44 17.30
C ALA A 183 -6.20 7.03 18.58
N GLY A 184 -6.40 8.35 18.65
CA GLY A 184 -7.09 9.02 19.76
C GLY A 184 -6.19 9.77 20.74
N GLY A 185 -4.88 9.84 20.48
CA GLY A 185 -3.94 10.69 21.22
C GLY A 185 -3.17 9.98 22.34
N TRP A 186 -2.39 10.76 23.09
CA TRP A 186 -1.42 10.24 24.05
C TRP A 186 -2.07 9.52 25.25
N GLN A 187 -3.22 10.01 25.73
CA GLN A 187 -3.87 9.45 26.91
C GLN A 187 -4.36 8.00 26.67
N PRO A 188 -5.10 7.67 25.59
CA PRO A 188 -5.39 6.28 25.24
C PRO A 188 -4.13 5.44 25.02
N PHE A 189 -3.08 6.03 24.44
CA PHE A 189 -1.80 5.34 24.24
C PHE A 189 -1.11 4.98 25.56
N GLN A 190 -1.17 5.84 26.59
CA GLN A 190 -0.66 5.52 27.94
C GLN A 190 -1.44 4.38 28.60
N VAL A 191 -2.76 4.31 28.39
CA VAL A 191 -3.57 3.17 28.86
C VAL A 191 -3.11 1.86 28.20
N LEU A 192 -2.83 1.90 26.89
CA LEU A 192 -2.26 0.75 26.18
C LEU A 192 -0.86 0.38 26.69
N LEU A 193 0.03 1.34 26.90
CA LEU A 193 1.36 1.08 27.48
C LEU A 193 1.28 0.46 28.87
N GLN A 194 0.35 0.93 29.71
CA GLN A 194 0.12 0.37 31.05
C GLN A 194 -0.32 -1.09 30.97
N ALA A 195 -1.28 -1.41 30.09
CA ALA A 195 -1.72 -2.78 29.87
C ALA A 195 -0.56 -3.69 29.43
N LEU A 196 0.24 -3.25 28.45
CA LEU A 196 1.42 -3.98 28.01
C LEU A 196 2.47 -4.13 29.11
N SER A 197 2.62 -3.13 30.00
CA SER A 197 3.55 -3.20 31.14
C SER A 197 3.13 -4.26 32.15
N VAL A 198 1.82 -4.39 32.44
CA VAL A 198 1.30 -5.42 33.34
C VAL A 198 1.62 -6.81 32.79
N VAL A 199 1.34 -7.05 31.50
CA VAL A 199 1.68 -8.31 30.82
C VAL A 199 3.20 -8.54 30.80
N ALA A 200 3.98 -7.51 30.51
CA ALA A 200 5.45 -7.59 30.48
C ALA A 200 6.03 -8.02 31.83
N LYS A 201 5.51 -7.46 32.94
CA LYS A 201 5.89 -7.86 34.31
C LYS A 201 5.50 -9.29 34.64
N LYS A 202 4.29 -9.72 34.27
CA LYS A 202 3.81 -11.11 34.46
C LYS A 202 4.75 -12.13 33.81
N HIS A 203 5.22 -11.84 32.60
CA HIS A 203 6.10 -12.74 31.84
C HIS A 203 7.61 -12.48 32.03
N ASN A 204 7.98 -11.47 32.83
CA ASN A 204 9.37 -11.03 33.02
C ASN A 204 10.09 -10.70 31.69
N VAL A 205 9.41 -9.97 30.81
CA VAL A 205 9.93 -9.49 29.51
C VAL A 205 9.72 -7.97 29.38
N SER A 206 10.13 -7.38 28.26
CA SER A 206 9.89 -5.96 27.99
C SER A 206 8.52 -5.70 27.33
N ILE A 207 8.03 -4.47 27.43
CA ILE A 207 6.85 -3.97 26.68
C ILE A 207 7.02 -4.24 25.18
N ALA A 208 8.23 -4.03 24.65
CA ALA A 208 8.55 -4.28 23.25
C ALA A 208 8.41 -5.77 22.88
N ALA A 209 8.79 -6.70 23.77
CA ALA A 209 8.62 -8.13 23.56
C ALA A 209 7.14 -8.54 23.55
N VAL A 210 6.32 -7.99 24.47
CA VAL A 210 4.85 -8.18 24.48
C VAL A 210 4.22 -7.68 23.19
N ALA A 211 4.51 -6.45 22.79
CA ALA A 211 3.97 -5.88 21.54
C ALA A 211 4.39 -6.69 20.31
N THR A 212 5.64 -7.16 20.27
CA THR A 212 6.15 -8.00 19.18
C THR A 212 5.47 -9.37 19.15
N ARG A 213 5.33 -10.04 20.29
CA ARG A 213 4.62 -11.33 20.41
C ARG A 213 3.15 -11.21 19.98
N TRP A 214 2.47 -10.13 20.37
CA TRP A 214 1.09 -9.87 19.95
C TRP A 214 0.97 -9.80 18.42
N VAL A 215 1.88 -9.09 17.73
CA VAL A 215 1.86 -9.02 16.26
C VAL A 215 2.24 -10.37 15.63
N LEU A 216 3.21 -11.08 16.18
CA LEU A 216 3.61 -12.42 15.71
C LEU A 216 2.52 -13.49 15.92
N ASP A 217 1.54 -13.26 16.80
CA ASP A 217 0.39 -14.16 17.01
C ASP A 217 -0.70 -13.99 15.94
N ILE A 218 -0.63 -12.94 15.12
CA ILE A 218 -1.57 -12.77 14.01
C ILE A 218 -1.23 -13.83 12.94
N PRO A 219 -2.17 -14.73 12.57
CA PRO A 219 -1.84 -15.91 11.75
C PRO A 219 -1.13 -15.65 10.43
N VAL A 220 -1.45 -14.53 9.76
CA VAL A 220 -0.84 -14.16 8.47
C VAL A 220 0.53 -13.48 8.60
N VAL A 221 0.97 -13.12 9.80
CA VAL A 221 2.26 -12.46 10.01
C VAL A 221 3.38 -13.48 9.99
N SER A 222 4.17 -13.46 8.92
CA SER A 222 5.34 -14.33 8.76
C SER A 222 6.58 -13.80 9.48
N ALA A 223 6.70 -12.48 9.64
CA ALA A 223 7.80 -11.86 10.37
C ALA A 223 7.47 -10.44 10.83
N VAL A 224 8.13 -10.02 11.92
CA VAL A 224 8.16 -8.64 12.40
C VAL A 224 9.52 -8.01 12.11
N ILE A 225 9.51 -6.79 11.56
CA ILE A 225 10.70 -6.00 11.26
C ILE A 225 10.96 -5.03 12.41
N VAL A 226 12.00 -5.29 13.19
CA VAL A 226 12.46 -4.41 14.27
C VAL A 226 13.69 -3.64 13.82
N GLY A 227 13.60 -2.31 13.77
CA GLY A 227 14.73 -1.44 13.48
C GLY A 227 15.66 -1.33 14.69
N CYS A 228 16.97 -1.42 14.46
CA CYS A 228 17.99 -1.18 15.47
C CYS A 228 19.01 -0.18 14.95
N ARG A 229 19.45 0.77 15.77
CA ARG A 229 20.63 1.59 15.49
C ARG A 229 21.87 0.80 15.84
N LEU A 230 22.93 0.95 15.05
CA LEU A 230 24.23 0.33 15.32
C LEU A 230 24.96 1.11 16.41
N THR A 231 24.99 0.55 17.62
CA THR A 231 25.67 1.05 18.82
C THR A 231 26.27 -0.15 19.55
N ASP A 232 27.10 0.10 20.57
CA ASP A 232 27.65 -0.99 21.39
C ASP A 232 26.56 -1.81 22.12
N GLN A 233 25.37 -1.23 22.27
CA GLN A 233 24.19 -1.86 22.90
C GLN A 233 23.31 -2.64 21.91
N SER A 234 23.58 -2.61 20.60
CA SER A 234 22.71 -3.25 19.60
C SER A 234 22.50 -4.74 19.86
N ARG A 235 23.53 -5.44 20.36
CA ARG A 235 23.46 -6.86 20.68
C ARG A 235 22.47 -7.13 21.81
N GLU A 236 22.56 -6.36 22.89
CA GLU A 236 21.66 -6.47 24.03
C GLU A 236 20.22 -6.18 23.63
N TYR A 237 20.01 -5.11 22.85
CA TYR A 237 18.69 -4.76 22.31
C TYR A 237 18.12 -5.88 21.44
N GLY A 238 18.93 -6.44 20.53
CA GLY A 238 18.54 -7.59 19.70
C GLY A 238 18.14 -8.80 20.53
N MET A 239 18.91 -9.12 21.58
CA MET A 239 18.61 -10.23 22.48
C MET A 239 17.31 -10.02 23.27
N LYS A 240 17.03 -8.80 23.73
CA LYS A 240 15.76 -8.49 24.41
C LYS A 240 14.54 -8.68 23.51
N ASN A 241 14.67 -8.41 22.21
CA ASN A 241 13.58 -8.64 21.26
C ASN A 241 13.32 -10.14 21.00
N LEU A 242 14.34 -10.99 21.13
CA LEU A 242 14.16 -12.45 21.00
C LEU A 242 13.29 -13.04 22.12
N ALA A 243 13.10 -12.31 23.23
CA ALA A 243 12.15 -12.72 24.26
C ALA A 243 10.72 -12.89 23.71
N ALA A 244 10.36 -12.24 22.60
CA ALA A 244 9.07 -12.45 21.92
C ALA A 244 8.82 -13.89 21.43
N PHE A 245 9.82 -14.77 21.45
CA PHE A 245 9.68 -16.18 21.07
C PHE A 245 9.64 -17.15 22.26
N VAL A 246 9.90 -16.69 23.49
CA VAL A 246 10.06 -17.58 24.65
C VAL A 246 8.88 -17.58 25.61
N PHE A 247 7.85 -16.78 25.34
CA PHE A 247 6.58 -16.78 26.09
C PHE A 247 5.39 -16.76 25.13
N LYS A 248 4.20 -16.99 25.68
CA LYS A 248 2.91 -16.93 24.98
C LYS A 248 1.97 -16.00 25.74
N LEU A 249 1.15 -15.26 25.00
CA LEU A 249 0.05 -14.50 25.58
C LEU A 249 -1.10 -15.46 25.87
N ASP A 250 -1.50 -15.54 27.14
CA ASP A 250 -2.71 -16.26 27.55
C ASP A 250 -3.96 -15.39 27.39
N ASP A 251 -5.13 -15.95 27.73
CA ASP A 251 -6.42 -15.29 27.51
C ASP A 251 -6.56 -14.02 28.37
N GLU A 252 -6.01 -14.00 29.58
CA GLU A 252 -6.02 -12.81 30.44
C GLU A 252 -5.16 -11.70 29.84
N ASP A 253 -3.98 -12.04 29.31
CA ASP A 253 -3.10 -11.08 28.65
C ASP A 253 -3.78 -10.47 27.43
N ARG A 254 -4.42 -11.32 26.61
CA ARG A 254 -5.14 -10.89 25.39
C ARG A 254 -6.32 -10.00 25.74
N MET A 255 -7.09 -10.36 26.76
CA MET A 255 -8.24 -9.57 27.21
C MET A 255 -7.78 -8.20 27.73
N LEU A 256 -6.73 -8.14 28.56
CA LEU A 256 -6.19 -6.87 29.06
C LEU A 256 -5.70 -5.95 27.94
N ILE A 257 -5.01 -6.50 26.93
CA ILE A 257 -4.58 -5.73 25.76
C ILE A 257 -5.80 -5.26 24.94
N SER A 258 -6.78 -6.14 24.72
CA SER A 258 -8.00 -5.83 23.97
C SER A 258 -8.83 -4.72 24.65
N ASP A 259 -8.96 -4.75 25.97
CA ASP A 259 -9.67 -3.73 26.74
C ASP A 259 -9.01 -2.36 26.62
N ALA A 260 -7.68 -2.32 26.60
CA ALA A 260 -6.95 -1.08 26.34
C ALA A 260 -7.11 -0.62 24.88
N GLN A 261 -7.09 -1.55 23.92
CA GLN A 261 -7.33 -1.27 22.50
C GLN A 261 -8.74 -0.71 22.24
N ALA A 262 -9.75 -1.09 23.04
CA ALA A 262 -11.10 -0.55 22.94
C ALA A 262 -11.20 0.96 23.28
N ARG A 263 -10.16 1.53 23.91
CA ARG A 263 -10.06 2.97 24.18
C ARG A 263 -9.48 3.76 23.00
N LEU A 264 -8.91 3.08 22.02
CA LEU A 264 -8.31 3.70 20.83
C LEU A 264 -9.38 4.03 19.80
N GLN A 265 -9.11 5.04 18.99
CA GLN A 265 -9.81 5.27 17.74
C GLN A 265 -9.21 4.42 16.63
N ASP A 266 -10.04 3.97 15.69
CA ASP A 266 -9.54 3.29 14.50
C ASP A 266 -8.75 4.26 13.62
N ILE A 267 -7.53 3.84 13.26
CA ILE A 267 -6.77 4.55 12.24
C ILE A 267 -7.54 4.42 10.92
N PRO A 268 -7.82 5.56 10.23
CA PRO A 268 -8.63 5.54 9.02
C PRO A 268 -7.92 4.82 7.85
N GLY A 269 -8.73 4.31 6.94
CA GLY A 269 -8.27 3.69 5.70
C GLY A 269 -7.82 2.23 5.87
N ASP A 270 -7.18 1.72 4.82
CA ASP A 270 -6.62 0.38 4.74
C ASP A 270 -5.10 0.39 4.99
N CYS A 271 -4.48 -0.78 5.09
CA CYS A 271 -3.02 -0.92 5.15
C CYS A 271 -2.35 -0.20 3.96
N GLY A 272 -1.34 0.63 4.23
CA GLY A 272 -0.61 1.37 3.20
C GLY A 272 -1.21 2.73 2.84
N ASP A 273 -2.46 3.03 3.25
CA ASP A 273 -3.08 4.34 3.02
C ASP A 273 -2.34 5.48 3.70
N GLU A 274 -1.51 5.20 4.71
CA GLU A 274 -0.64 6.21 5.33
C GLU A 274 0.31 6.92 4.36
N TYR A 275 0.50 6.35 3.16
CA TYR A 275 1.32 6.91 2.07
C TYR A 275 0.49 7.42 0.87
N ARG A 276 -0.84 7.34 0.91
CA ARG A 276 -1.69 7.68 -0.26
C ARG A 276 -2.89 8.55 0.08
N ARG A 277 -3.37 8.52 1.33
CA ARG A 277 -4.59 9.22 1.75
C ARG A 277 -4.34 10.07 2.99
N GLN A 278 -5.13 11.13 3.12
CA GLN A 278 -5.11 11.95 4.33
C GLN A 278 -5.87 11.24 5.47
N PRO A 279 -5.42 11.39 6.73
CA PRO A 279 -4.18 12.03 7.13
C PRO A 279 -2.95 11.19 6.74
N PHE A 280 -1.95 11.81 6.10
CA PHE A 280 -0.71 11.10 5.76
C PHE A 280 0.07 10.83 7.04
N LEU A 281 0.25 9.55 7.37
CA LEU A 281 1.01 9.14 8.56
C LEU A 281 2.49 8.91 8.17
N THR A 282 3.09 9.91 7.54
CA THR A 282 4.53 9.97 7.25
C THR A 282 5.23 10.86 8.28
N ALA A 283 6.56 10.86 8.34
CA ALA A 283 7.25 11.73 9.30
C ALA A 283 7.02 13.22 9.02
N ALA A 284 6.90 13.61 7.75
CA ALA A 284 6.62 14.99 7.35
C ALA A 284 5.14 15.35 7.46
N GLY A 285 4.24 14.36 7.47
CA GLY A 285 2.79 14.60 7.42
C GLY A 285 2.27 14.86 6.01
N ASP A 286 3.11 14.68 4.99
CA ASP A 286 2.77 14.77 3.58
C ASP A 286 3.63 13.80 2.74
N LEU A 287 3.54 13.92 1.41
CA LEU A 287 4.33 13.14 0.44
C LEU A 287 5.47 13.95 -0.20
N SER A 288 5.83 15.12 0.33
CA SER A 288 6.83 16.01 -0.27
C SER A 288 8.23 15.39 -0.41
N HIS A 289 8.56 14.43 0.46
CA HIS A 289 9.80 13.66 0.39
C HIS A 289 9.74 12.46 -0.57
N HIS A 290 8.59 12.20 -1.20
CA HIS A 290 8.30 10.98 -1.93
C HIS A 290 7.85 11.22 -3.38
N ILE A 291 7.10 12.29 -3.62
CA ILE A 291 6.56 12.64 -4.94
C ILE A 291 6.92 14.09 -5.24
N ARG A 292 7.51 14.34 -6.42
CA ARG A 292 7.70 15.71 -6.91
C ARG A 292 6.39 16.14 -7.59
N LYS A 293 5.92 17.36 -7.32
CA LYS A 293 4.76 17.90 -8.06
C LYS A 293 5.13 17.97 -9.54
N SER A 294 4.38 17.27 -10.40
CA SER A 294 4.61 17.32 -11.84
C SER A 294 4.16 18.67 -12.40
N ASP A 295 4.93 19.22 -13.36
CA ASP A 295 4.60 20.47 -14.05
C ASP A 295 3.33 20.37 -14.93
N LYS A 296 2.80 19.16 -15.16
CA LYS A 296 1.62 18.92 -16.02
C LYS A 296 0.34 19.62 -15.58
N VAL A 297 0.17 19.90 -14.27
CA VAL A 297 -1.02 20.59 -13.76
C VAL A 297 -1.09 22.04 -14.28
N LYS A 298 0.06 22.70 -14.45
CA LYS A 298 0.13 24.10 -14.92
C LYS A 298 -0.30 24.25 -16.37
N ASP A 299 -0.04 23.24 -17.20
CA ASP A 299 -0.43 23.26 -18.63
C ASP A 299 -1.94 23.09 -18.81
N ILE A 300 -2.60 22.32 -17.94
CA ILE A 300 -4.06 22.13 -17.98
C ILE A 300 -4.77 23.44 -17.63
N ASP A 301 -4.34 24.15 -16.59
CA ASP A 301 -4.95 25.44 -16.21
C ASP A 301 -4.86 26.50 -17.33
N ALA A 302 -3.73 26.55 -18.04
CA ALA A 302 -3.54 27.44 -19.18
C ALA A 302 -4.42 27.06 -20.39
N LEU A 303 -4.68 25.77 -20.61
CA LEU A 303 -5.56 25.28 -21.67
C LEU A 303 -7.04 25.52 -21.35
N LEU A 304 -7.43 25.42 -20.08
CA LEU A 304 -8.80 25.66 -19.61
C LEU A 304 -9.24 27.12 -19.74
N GLN A 305 -8.32 28.07 -19.56
CA GLN A 305 -8.59 29.50 -19.76
C GLN A 305 -9.03 29.83 -21.20
N LYS A 306 -8.75 28.94 -22.17
CA LYS A 306 -9.16 29.10 -23.57
C LYS A 306 -10.56 28.54 -23.88
N LYS A 307 -11.31 28.07 -22.87
CA LYS A 307 -12.64 27.42 -23.01
C LYS A 307 -12.65 26.27 -24.02
N GLN A 308 -11.53 25.56 -24.14
CA GLN A 308 -11.38 24.49 -25.12
C GLN A 308 -11.90 23.16 -24.59
N ARG A 309 -12.47 22.38 -25.51
CA ARG A 309 -12.69 20.94 -25.33
C ARG A 309 -11.32 20.27 -25.16
N LEU A 310 -11.13 19.52 -24.08
CA LEU A 310 -9.92 18.75 -23.84
C LEU A 310 -10.23 17.26 -23.90
N GLU A 311 -9.35 16.49 -24.51
CA GLU A 311 -9.52 15.05 -24.67
C GLU A 311 -8.38 14.32 -23.98
N TYR A 312 -8.73 13.24 -23.27
CA TYR A 312 -7.80 12.32 -22.67
C TYR A 312 -7.88 10.99 -23.39
N SER A 313 -6.77 10.57 -24.01
CA SER A 313 -6.64 9.27 -24.66
C SER A 313 -5.96 8.28 -23.73
N SER A 314 -6.50 7.06 -23.65
CA SER A 314 -5.85 5.95 -22.94
C SER A 314 -4.76 5.26 -23.77
N GLY A 315 -4.65 5.59 -25.06
CA GLY A 315 -3.80 4.87 -26.01
C GLY A 315 -4.38 3.54 -26.51
N SER A 316 -5.63 3.22 -26.15
CA SER A 316 -6.35 2.07 -26.69
C SER A 316 -6.46 2.16 -28.23
N LYS A 317 -6.17 1.06 -28.93
CA LYS A 317 -6.35 0.97 -30.38
C LYS A 317 -7.80 1.22 -30.83
N TRP A 318 -8.77 1.02 -29.95
CA TRP A 318 -10.19 1.18 -30.26
C TRP A 318 -10.60 2.65 -30.35
N GLU A 319 -9.90 3.56 -29.67
CA GLU A 319 -10.22 4.99 -29.66
C GLU A 319 -10.17 5.59 -31.08
N SER A 320 -9.12 5.25 -31.84
CA SER A 320 -8.99 5.69 -33.24
C SER A 320 -9.97 4.99 -34.19
N ILE A 321 -10.28 3.71 -33.96
CA ILE A 321 -11.16 2.92 -34.82
C ILE A 321 -12.64 3.33 -34.65
N ALA A 322 -13.08 3.50 -33.39
CA ALA A 322 -14.48 3.78 -33.05
C ALA A 322 -14.78 5.28 -32.89
N GLY A 323 -13.76 6.16 -32.96
CA GLY A 323 -13.95 7.61 -32.93
C GLY A 323 -14.34 8.14 -31.56
N TYR A 324 -13.70 7.66 -30.50
CA TYR A 324 -13.91 8.15 -29.13
C TYR A 324 -12.59 8.38 -28.40
N CYS A 325 -12.61 9.11 -27.30
CA CYS A 325 -11.51 9.20 -26.34
C CYS A 325 -11.96 8.66 -24.98
N ARG A 326 -11.01 8.29 -24.11
CA ARG A 326 -11.34 7.75 -22.78
C ARG A 326 -12.12 8.77 -21.93
N ALA A 327 -11.76 10.04 -22.00
CA ALA A 327 -12.55 11.09 -21.37
C ALA A 327 -12.45 12.42 -22.14
N VAL A 328 -13.49 13.23 -22.02
CA VAL A 328 -13.53 14.59 -22.55
C VAL A 328 -13.92 15.56 -21.45
N ARG A 329 -13.24 16.70 -21.40
CA ARG A 329 -13.63 17.85 -20.59
C ARG A 329 -14.22 18.95 -21.46
N VAL A 330 -15.40 19.43 -21.07
CA VAL A 330 -16.06 20.60 -21.65
C VAL A 330 -16.48 21.52 -20.51
N GLY A 331 -15.80 22.65 -20.37
CA GLY A 331 -16.02 23.56 -19.24
C GLY A 331 -15.62 22.94 -17.90
N ASP A 332 -16.55 22.91 -16.96
CA ASP A 332 -16.44 22.32 -15.62
C ASP A 332 -16.79 20.83 -15.58
N ARG A 333 -17.25 20.24 -16.69
CA ARG A 333 -17.69 18.84 -16.75
C ARG A 333 -16.67 17.95 -17.43
N ILE A 334 -16.40 16.80 -16.81
CA ILE A 334 -15.64 15.70 -17.39
C ILE A 334 -16.57 14.51 -17.61
N TYR A 335 -16.59 14.00 -18.83
CA TYR A 335 -17.33 12.79 -19.21
C TYR A 335 -16.33 11.68 -19.51
N VAL A 336 -16.48 10.54 -18.83
CA VAL A 336 -15.63 9.36 -19.00
C VAL A 336 -16.43 8.28 -19.71
N SER A 337 -15.89 7.81 -20.84
CA SER A 337 -16.47 6.75 -21.66
C SER A 337 -16.52 5.41 -20.90
N GLY A 338 -17.38 4.49 -21.36
CA GLY A 338 -17.45 3.13 -20.84
C GLY A 338 -16.08 2.48 -20.77
N THR A 339 -15.67 2.11 -19.55
CA THR A 339 -14.33 1.63 -19.24
C THR A 339 -14.40 0.23 -18.68
N THR A 340 -13.74 -0.72 -19.35
CA THR A 340 -13.51 -2.08 -18.87
C THR A 340 -12.08 -2.23 -18.37
N ALA A 341 -11.78 -3.32 -17.66
CA ALA A 341 -10.46 -3.64 -17.14
C ALA A 341 -9.46 -4.09 -18.23
N THR A 342 -9.47 -3.41 -19.38
CA THR A 342 -8.59 -3.69 -20.52
C THR A 342 -7.14 -3.37 -20.15
N PRO A 343 -6.20 -4.30 -20.34
CA PRO A 343 -4.79 -4.02 -20.12
C PRO A 343 -4.27 -2.85 -20.96
N PRO A 344 -3.40 -1.99 -20.40
CA PRO A 344 -2.76 -0.94 -21.18
C PRO A 344 -1.86 -1.54 -22.28
N PRO A 345 -1.72 -0.87 -23.43
CA PRO A 345 -0.86 -1.35 -24.52
C PRO A 345 0.57 -1.63 -24.05
N GLY A 346 1.09 -2.79 -24.44
CA GLY A 346 2.47 -3.21 -24.14
C GLY A 346 2.67 -3.90 -22.80
N LEU A 347 1.62 -4.08 -21.98
CA LEU A 347 1.73 -4.90 -20.77
C LEU A 347 2.02 -6.36 -21.13
N ILE A 348 3.07 -6.91 -20.54
CA ILE A 348 3.71 -8.16 -21.00
C ILE A 348 3.07 -9.40 -20.36
N TYR A 349 2.35 -9.24 -19.24
CA TYR A 349 1.84 -10.38 -18.46
C TYR A 349 0.31 -10.52 -18.50
N GLN A 350 -0.11 -11.75 -18.80
CA GLN A 350 -1.47 -12.30 -18.98
C GLN A 350 -2.35 -11.74 -20.11
N ALA A 351 -2.84 -12.67 -20.93
CA ALA A 351 -3.94 -12.44 -21.87
C ALA A 351 -5.25 -12.43 -21.08
N GLY A 352 -5.96 -11.29 -21.06
CA GLY A 352 -7.27 -11.16 -20.42
C GLY A 352 -7.47 -9.79 -19.77
N ALA A 353 -8.44 -9.70 -18.87
CA ALA A 353 -8.73 -8.48 -18.13
C ALA A 353 -7.81 -8.33 -16.89
N ILE A 354 -7.46 -7.10 -16.52
CA ILE A 354 -6.84 -6.81 -15.22
C ILE A 354 -7.81 -7.22 -14.13
N GLY A 355 -7.32 -7.95 -13.12
CA GLY A 355 -8.17 -8.55 -12.09
C GLY A 355 -8.80 -9.88 -12.51
N GLY A 356 -8.41 -10.44 -13.65
CA GLY A 356 -8.75 -11.79 -14.07
C GLY A 356 -10.25 -12.03 -14.09
N LYS A 357 -10.71 -13.05 -13.36
CA LYS A 357 -12.13 -13.45 -13.27
C LYS A 357 -12.87 -12.86 -12.07
N SER A 358 -12.26 -11.92 -11.35
CA SER A 358 -12.89 -11.28 -10.19
C SER A 358 -13.56 -9.97 -10.60
N ALA A 359 -14.89 -9.92 -10.53
CA ALA A 359 -15.63 -8.69 -10.79
C ALA A 359 -15.25 -7.56 -9.81
N ARG A 360 -14.89 -7.90 -8.56
CA ARG A 360 -14.35 -6.94 -7.58
C ARG A 360 -13.05 -6.33 -8.09
N SER A 361 -12.07 -7.15 -8.47
CA SER A 361 -10.77 -6.67 -8.94
C SER A 361 -10.86 -5.94 -10.27
N GLN A 362 -11.71 -6.39 -11.20
CA GLN A 362 -11.98 -5.64 -12.43
C GLN A 362 -12.59 -4.26 -12.11
N THR A 363 -13.51 -4.17 -11.14
CA THR A 363 -14.10 -2.89 -10.71
C THR A 363 -13.04 -1.93 -10.18
N VAL A 364 -12.10 -2.41 -9.36
CA VAL A 364 -10.98 -1.61 -8.84
C VAL A 364 -10.12 -1.09 -10.01
N ALA A 365 -9.71 -1.98 -10.92
CA ALA A 365 -8.92 -1.61 -12.09
C ALA A 365 -9.61 -0.56 -12.98
N VAL A 366 -10.93 -0.72 -13.20
CA VAL A 366 -11.74 0.22 -13.99
C VAL A 366 -11.78 1.58 -13.30
N LEU A 367 -12.00 1.63 -11.99
CA LEU A 367 -12.07 2.88 -11.24
C LEU A 367 -10.72 3.62 -11.25
N ASP A 368 -9.60 2.92 -11.15
CA ASP A 368 -8.27 3.52 -11.30
C ASP A 368 -8.10 4.19 -12.68
N MET A 369 -8.55 3.53 -13.75
CA MET A 369 -8.50 4.10 -15.11
C MET A 369 -9.43 5.31 -15.26
N VAL A 370 -10.63 5.26 -14.68
CA VAL A 370 -11.57 6.38 -14.64
C VAL A 370 -10.95 7.57 -13.91
N PHE A 371 -10.37 7.33 -12.73
CA PHE A 371 -9.71 8.36 -11.93
C PHE A 371 -8.47 8.93 -12.61
N LYS A 372 -7.69 8.09 -13.30
CA LYS A 372 -6.57 8.54 -14.13
C LYS A 372 -7.02 9.49 -15.23
N ALA A 373 -8.11 9.16 -15.92
CA ALA A 373 -8.65 10.00 -16.99
C ALA A 373 -9.16 11.34 -16.46
N ILE A 374 -9.85 11.34 -15.31
CA ILE A 374 -10.30 12.56 -14.63
C ILE A 374 -9.11 13.43 -14.20
N LYS A 375 -8.09 12.84 -13.56
CA LYS A 375 -6.85 13.53 -13.19
C LYS A 375 -6.13 14.11 -14.41
N GLY A 376 -6.08 13.36 -15.52
CA GLY A 376 -5.50 13.79 -16.78
C GLY A 376 -6.18 15.01 -17.42
N LEU A 377 -7.40 15.33 -16.99
CA LEU A 377 -8.17 16.50 -17.40
C LEU A 377 -8.28 17.57 -16.31
N GLY A 378 -7.47 17.47 -15.25
CA GLY A 378 -7.40 18.44 -14.15
C GLY A 378 -8.49 18.30 -13.10
N GLY A 379 -9.18 17.15 -13.04
CA GLY A 379 -10.12 16.83 -11.97
C GLY A 379 -9.53 15.93 -10.89
N HIS A 380 -10.34 15.63 -9.88
CA HIS A 380 -10.03 14.72 -8.79
C HIS A 380 -11.13 13.65 -8.66
N PRO A 381 -10.84 12.43 -8.15
CA PRO A 381 -11.86 11.41 -7.90
C PRO A 381 -13.07 11.90 -7.09
N LYS A 382 -12.84 12.77 -6.10
CA LYS A 382 -13.89 13.47 -5.32
C LYS A 382 -14.86 14.33 -6.13
N ASP A 383 -14.52 14.69 -7.37
CA ASP A 383 -15.36 15.51 -8.24
C ASP A 383 -16.38 14.66 -9.01
N VAL A 384 -16.30 13.33 -8.91
CA VAL A 384 -17.27 12.41 -9.53
C VAL A 384 -18.63 12.60 -8.89
N VAL A 385 -19.61 12.96 -9.70
CA VAL A 385 -21.01 13.15 -9.27
C VAL A 385 -21.91 11.99 -9.69
N ARG A 386 -21.50 11.19 -10.69
CA ARG A 386 -22.28 10.07 -11.18
C ARG A 386 -21.40 8.93 -11.71
N THR A 387 -21.84 7.71 -11.48
CA THR A 387 -21.36 6.50 -12.16
C THR A 387 -22.52 5.69 -12.73
N ARG A 388 -22.31 5.10 -13.91
CA ARG A 388 -23.18 4.05 -14.48
C ARG A 388 -22.34 2.79 -14.65
N ILE A 389 -22.81 1.70 -14.07
CA ILE A 389 -22.08 0.44 -14.01
C ILE A 389 -22.87 -0.60 -14.79
N MET A 390 -22.29 -1.10 -15.88
CA MET A 390 -22.79 -2.25 -16.62
C MET A 390 -22.05 -3.49 -16.14
N LEU A 391 -22.79 -4.54 -15.79
CA LEU A 391 -22.23 -5.79 -15.29
C LEU A 391 -22.80 -6.99 -16.05
N ARG A 392 -21.98 -8.02 -16.22
CA ARG A 392 -22.33 -9.22 -16.99
C ARG A 392 -23.22 -10.19 -16.21
N ASN A 393 -22.91 -10.45 -14.94
CA ASN A 393 -23.57 -11.47 -14.13
C ASN A 393 -24.24 -10.85 -12.89
N GLU A 394 -25.45 -11.29 -12.59
CA GLU A 394 -26.20 -10.82 -11.42
C GLU A 394 -25.50 -11.19 -10.09
N ASP A 395 -24.85 -12.35 -10.03
CA ASP A 395 -24.13 -12.83 -8.84
C ASP A 395 -22.94 -11.92 -8.44
N ASP A 396 -22.42 -11.13 -9.39
CA ASP A 396 -21.29 -10.22 -9.16
C ASP A 396 -21.72 -8.89 -8.52
N VAL A 397 -23.02 -8.58 -8.47
CA VAL A 397 -23.56 -7.27 -8.04
C VAL A 397 -23.00 -6.83 -6.68
N ARG A 398 -22.94 -7.74 -5.70
CA ARG A 398 -22.44 -7.40 -4.36
C ARG A 398 -20.98 -7.00 -4.37
N GLN A 399 -20.14 -7.79 -5.05
CA GLN A 399 -18.70 -7.56 -5.14
C GLN A 399 -18.39 -6.23 -5.83
N VAL A 400 -19.12 -5.92 -6.90
CA VAL A 400 -19.00 -4.65 -7.64
C VAL A 400 -19.42 -3.46 -6.77
N LYS A 401 -20.55 -3.57 -6.06
CA LYS A 401 -21.02 -2.52 -5.13
C LYS A 401 -20.03 -2.26 -4.01
N GLU A 402 -19.43 -3.30 -3.45
CA GLU A 402 -18.45 -3.18 -2.37
C GLU A 402 -17.16 -2.51 -2.86
N ALA A 403 -16.63 -2.88 -4.03
CA ALA A 403 -15.46 -2.21 -4.62
C ALA A 403 -15.73 -0.73 -4.93
N HIS A 404 -16.87 -0.44 -5.57
CA HIS A 404 -17.28 0.93 -5.87
C HIS A 404 -17.47 1.76 -4.59
N GLY A 405 -18.21 1.21 -3.61
CA GLY A 405 -18.46 1.86 -2.33
C GLY A 405 -17.17 2.13 -1.56
N TRP A 406 -16.23 1.19 -1.54
CA TRP A 406 -14.89 1.40 -0.98
C TRP A 406 -14.17 2.55 -1.69
N ALA A 407 -14.06 2.51 -3.02
CA ALA A 407 -13.31 3.51 -3.78
C ALA A 407 -13.78 4.94 -3.51
N PHE A 408 -15.10 5.18 -3.47
CA PHE A 408 -15.64 6.52 -3.20
C PHE A 408 -15.69 6.89 -1.71
N LYS A 409 -15.81 5.92 -0.80
CA LYS A 409 -15.65 6.17 0.65
C LYS A 409 -14.26 6.73 0.95
N CYS A 410 -13.24 6.22 0.26
CA CYS A 410 -11.86 6.70 0.38
C CYS A 410 -11.68 8.16 -0.06
N GLU A 411 -12.57 8.65 -0.92
CA GLU A 411 -12.61 10.04 -1.38
C GLU A 411 -13.57 10.92 -0.56
N GLY A 412 -14.28 10.34 0.42
CA GLY A 412 -15.23 11.06 1.27
C GLY A 412 -16.53 11.46 0.55
N ILE A 413 -16.86 10.83 -0.58
CA ILE A 413 -18.04 11.20 -1.40
C ILE A 413 -18.97 10.01 -1.67
N ARG A 414 -20.18 10.32 -2.15
CA ARG A 414 -21.19 9.34 -2.58
C ARG A 414 -21.81 9.80 -3.90
N PRO A 415 -21.29 9.39 -5.06
CA PRO A 415 -21.85 9.78 -6.35
C PRO A 415 -23.23 9.13 -6.57
N ALA A 416 -24.05 9.76 -7.41
CA ALA A 416 -25.25 9.11 -7.95
C ALA A 416 -24.82 7.85 -8.71
N ASN A 417 -25.49 6.73 -8.47
CA ASN A 417 -25.04 5.44 -8.99
C ASN A 417 -26.19 4.64 -9.59
N THR A 418 -25.94 4.00 -10.73
CA THR A 418 -26.89 3.10 -11.40
C THR A 418 -26.16 1.83 -11.82
N LEU A 419 -26.78 0.68 -11.59
CA LEU A 419 -26.28 -0.63 -12.03
C LEU A 419 -27.23 -1.20 -13.08
N ILE A 420 -26.67 -1.76 -14.14
CA ILE A 420 -27.39 -2.34 -15.28
C ILE A 420 -26.81 -3.72 -15.55
N LEU A 421 -27.66 -4.75 -15.59
CA LEU A 421 -27.27 -6.07 -16.09
C LEU A 421 -27.28 -6.03 -17.63
N ALA A 422 -26.13 -6.30 -18.26
CA ALA A 422 -25.96 -6.18 -19.71
C ALA A 422 -24.94 -7.19 -20.26
N GLY A 423 -25.11 -7.57 -21.53
CA GLY A 423 -24.05 -8.28 -22.26
C GLY A 423 -22.89 -7.33 -22.58
N LEU A 424 -21.69 -7.63 -22.08
CA LEU A 424 -20.49 -6.82 -22.38
C LEU A 424 -19.76 -7.34 -23.63
N ILE A 425 -19.07 -6.45 -24.33
CA ILE A 425 -18.19 -6.81 -25.46
C ILE A 425 -16.85 -7.31 -24.91
N GLY A 426 -16.44 -8.52 -25.30
CA GLY A 426 -15.27 -9.22 -24.75
C GLY A 426 -15.66 -10.16 -23.61
N ALA A 427 -15.38 -11.46 -23.77
CA ALA A 427 -15.83 -12.51 -22.86
C ALA A 427 -15.12 -12.46 -21.48
N GLU A 428 -13.95 -11.83 -21.43
CA GLU A 428 -13.14 -11.63 -20.24
C GLU A 428 -13.67 -10.51 -19.32
N PHE A 429 -14.48 -9.59 -19.84
CA PHE A 429 -14.96 -8.44 -19.06
C PHE A 429 -16.26 -8.75 -18.34
N LEU A 430 -16.27 -8.43 -17.04
CA LEU A 430 -17.39 -8.62 -16.12
C LEU A 430 -18.06 -7.31 -15.75
N VAL A 431 -17.31 -6.19 -15.85
CA VAL A 431 -17.76 -4.86 -15.44
C VAL A 431 -17.27 -3.81 -16.45
N GLU A 432 -18.15 -2.88 -16.78
CA GLU A 432 -17.86 -1.66 -17.51
C GLU A 432 -18.45 -0.45 -16.77
N ILE A 433 -17.67 0.62 -16.59
CA ILE A 433 -18.11 1.81 -15.84
C ILE A 433 -17.95 3.07 -16.68
N GLU A 434 -19.00 3.86 -16.70
CA GLU A 434 -18.99 5.27 -17.10
C GLU A 434 -19.01 6.17 -15.88
N ALA A 435 -18.42 7.36 -16.00
CA ALA A 435 -18.45 8.35 -14.93
C ALA A 435 -18.62 9.77 -15.47
N GLU A 436 -19.23 10.62 -14.65
CA GLU A 436 -19.30 12.06 -14.85
C GLU A 436 -18.74 12.77 -13.63
N ALA A 437 -17.85 13.74 -13.85
CA ALA A 437 -17.32 14.60 -12.80
C ALA A 437 -17.64 16.07 -13.08
N VAL A 438 -17.88 16.83 -12.01
CA VAL A 438 -18.14 18.27 -12.05
C VAL A 438 -17.15 18.95 -11.14
N LEU A 439 -16.33 19.79 -11.73
CA LEU A 439 -15.31 20.53 -11.01
C LEU A 439 -15.95 21.74 -10.37
N SER A 440 -15.82 21.88 -9.06
CA SER A 440 -16.12 23.14 -8.39
C SER A 440 -15.22 24.22 -9.00
N GLY A 441 -15.82 25.27 -9.57
CA GLY A 441 -15.08 26.45 -10.01
C GLY A 441 -14.19 26.91 -8.87
N GLY A 442 -12.89 27.07 -9.16
CA GLY A 442 -11.89 27.51 -8.19
C GLY A 442 -12.15 28.90 -7.64
#